data_AF-A0A7J4KRM5-F1
#
_entry.id   AF-A0A7J4KRM5-F1
#
_cell.length_a   1.000
_cell.length_b   1.000
_cell.length_c   1.000
_cell.angle_alpha   90.00
_cell.angle_beta   90.00
_cell.angle_gamma   90.00
#
_symmetry.space_group_name_H-M   'P 1'
#
loop_
_entity.id
_entity.type
_entity.pdbx_description
1 polymer ?
#
loop_
_entity_poly.entity_id
_entity_poly.type
_entity_poly.pdbx_seq_one_letter_code
_entity_poly.pdbx_strand_id
1 'polypeptide(L)'
;MDIFRDSQAALAVLATALSAAGFLFCLGGYFFFFLFISSLDSSISPQIESAEAALKGAGEILSGAEQSASSASQGLSEVSFALSAYSGSTGSMADSLSSVAAIPPFSLDSRLSSAAGKLKEASGHFASASSSLNNSSSSILNATGSLRSTAGDLGKAKGSLGQAKALFKDALSKLHLVAIAIALALALLFSSVFSLSLSILLPHYPRLFSKEKKDEDGKKKPEEND
;
A
#
# COMPACT_ATOMS: atom_id res chain seq x y z
N MET A 1 70.25 17.65 -0.15
CA MET A 1 69.11 17.53 0.78
C MET A 1 67.82 18.16 0.21
N ASP A 2 67.90 18.99 -0.83
CA ASP A 2 66.71 19.67 -1.40
C ASP A 2 65.78 18.75 -2.22
N ILE A 3 66.30 17.73 -2.91
CA ILE A 3 65.50 16.79 -3.72
C ILE A 3 64.46 16.03 -2.88
N PHE A 4 64.80 15.67 -1.64
CA PHE A 4 63.88 15.00 -0.71
C PHE A 4 62.78 15.94 -0.19
N ARG A 5 63.04 17.24 -0.07
CA ARG A 5 62.05 18.24 0.37
C ARG A 5 61.02 18.56 -0.70
N ASP A 6 61.45 18.67 -1.96
CA ASP A 6 60.55 18.92 -3.09
C ASP A 6 59.62 17.71 -3.35
N SER A 7 60.15 16.50 -3.13
CA SER A 7 59.37 15.25 -3.21
C SER A 7 58.27 15.18 -2.14
N GLN A 8 58.54 15.63 -0.91
CA GLN A 8 57.55 15.66 0.17
C GLN A 8 56.44 16.68 -0.06
N ALA A 9 56.78 17.86 -0.60
CA ALA A 9 55.79 18.88 -0.94
C ALA A 9 54.85 18.41 -2.07
N ALA A 10 55.41 17.79 -3.12
CA ALA A 10 54.60 17.21 -4.20
C ALA A 10 53.66 16.11 -3.70
N LEU A 11 54.14 15.25 -2.79
CA LEU A 11 53.33 14.19 -2.19
C LEU A 11 52.17 14.75 -1.34
N ALA A 12 52.40 15.83 -0.59
CA ALA A 12 51.38 16.48 0.23
C ALA A 12 50.29 17.16 -0.61
N VAL A 13 50.66 17.79 -1.73
CA VAL A 13 49.71 18.37 -2.70
C VAL A 13 48.88 17.28 -3.37
N LEU A 14 49.50 16.17 -3.79
CA LEU A 14 48.79 15.03 -4.35
C LEU A 14 47.81 14.42 -3.32
N ALA A 15 48.24 14.26 -2.07
CA ALA A 15 47.42 13.72 -0.98
C ALA A 15 46.22 14.62 -0.63
N THR A 16 46.42 15.95 -0.58
CA THR A 16 45.31 16.90 -0.37
C THR A 16 44.32 16.89 -1.54
N ALA A 17 44.80 16.87 -2.78
CA ALA A 17 43.93 16.79 -3.96
C ALA A 17 43.13 15.48 -3.99
N LEU A 18 43.77 14.34 -3.70
CA LEU A 18 43.12 13.03 -3.67
C LEU A 18 42.11 12.93 -2.52
N SER A 19 42.40 13.53 -1.37
CA SER A 19 41.48 13.59 -0.23
C SER A 19 40.26 14.47 -0.52
N ALA A 20 40.44 15.62 -1.17
CA ALA A 20 39.33 16.48 -1.59
C ALA A 20 38.45 15.80 -2.65
N ALA A 21 39.05 15.13 -3.63
CA ALA A 21 38.34 14.36 -4.63
C ALA A 21 37.55 13.19 -4.00
N GLY A 22 38.16 12.47 -3.05
CA GLY A 22 37.51 11.39 -2.31
C GLY A 22 36.33 11.86 -1.45
N PHE A 23 36.45 13.02 -0.80
CA PHE A 23 35.36 13.64 -0.07
C PHE A 23 34.18 14.03 -0.99
N LEU A 24 34.46 14.68 -2.12
CA LEU A 24 33.43 15.02 -3.11
C LEU A 24 32.76 13.79 -3.71
N PHE A 25 33.52 12.73 -3.97
CA PHE A 25 32.98 11.46 -4.43
C PHE A 25 32.06 10.81 -3.38
N CYS A 26 32.43 10.85 -2.09
CA CYS A 26 31.57 10.35 -1.01
C CYS A 26 30.28 11.15 -0.88
N LEU A 27 30.36 12.47 -1.01
CA LEU A 27 29.19 13.36 -0.92
C LEU A 27 28.25 13.15 -2.11
N GLY A 28 28.81 12.98 -3.31
CA GLY A 28 28.06 12.60 -4.51
C GLY A 28 27.44 11.21 -4.40
N GLY A 29 28.17 10.22 -3.86
CA GLY A 29 27.66 8.87 -3.61
C GLY A 29 26.52 8.84 -2.60
N TYR A 30 26.65 9.57 -1.48
CA TYR A 30 25.57 9.74 -0.51
C TYR A 30 24.34 10.40 -1.13
N PHE A 31 24.53 11.46 -1.91
CA PHE A 31 23.42 12.15 -2.58
C PHE A 31 22.71 11.22 -3.58
N PHE A 32 23.45 10.45 -4.38
CA PHE A 32 22.87 9.46 -5.29
C PHE A 32 22.08 8.39 -4.52
N PHE A 33 22.63 7.90 -3.41
CA PHE A 33 21.96 6.92 -2.57
C PHE A 33 20.69 7.47 -1.91
N PHE A 34 20.72 8.72 -1.46
CA PHE A 34 19.56 9.42 -0.94
C PHE A 34 18.47 9.54 -2.02
N LEU A 35 18.83 9.97 -3.23
CA LEU A 35 17.90 10.03 -4.36
C LEU A 35 17.32 8.65 -4.70
N PHE A 36 18.13 7.59 -4.62
CA PHE A 36 17.67 6.23 -4.83
C PHE A 36 16.63 5.80 -3.78
N ILE A 37 16.89 6.02 -2.49
CA ILE A 37 15.93 5.76 -1.40
C ILE A 37 14.64 6.58 -1.62
N SER A 38 14.76 7.87 -1.92
CA SER A 38 13.59 8.72 -2.19
C SER A 38 12.79 8.25 -3.41
N SER A 39 13.47 7.75 -4.45
CA SER A 39 12.82 7.17 -5.63
C SER A 39 12.12 5.85 -5.33
N LEU A 40 12.67 5.03 -4.43
CA LEU A 40 12.03 3.79 -3.99
C LEU A 40 10.75 4.09 -3.20
N ASP A 41 10.84 5.02 -2.25
CA ASP A 41 9.69 5.42 -1.43
C ASP A 41 8.57 6.03 -2.30
N SER A 42 8.92 6.92 -3.22
CA SER A 42 7.94 7.55 -4.11
C SER A 42 7.28 6.59 -5.10
N SER A 43 7.95 5.49 -5.46
CA SER A 43 7.40 4.46 -6.34
C SER A 43 6.48 3.47 -5.61
N ILE A 44 6.84 3.12 -4.36
CA ILE A 44 6.17 2.03 -3.61
C ILE A 44 5.05 2.55 -2.72
N SER A 45 5.23 3.69 -2.05
CA SER A 45 4.22 4.28 -1.17
C SER A 45 2.83 4.48 -1.83
N PRO A 46 2.70 5.01 -3.06
CA PRO A 46 1.38 5.15 -3.69
C PRO A 46 0.73 3.80 -4.05
N GLN A 47 1.52 2.77 -4.36
CA GLN A 47 0.99 1.43 -4.62
C GLN A 47 0.41 0.81 -3.34
N ILE A 48 1.07 1.00 -2.20
CA ILE A 48 0.56 0.53 -0.92
C ILE A 48 -0.72 1.28 -0.52
N GLU A 49 -0.76 2.60 -0.70
CA GLU A 49 -1.93 3.41 -0.37
C GLU A 49 -3.14 3.09 -1.27
N SER A 50 -2.92 2.90 -2.57
CA SER A 50 -3.97 2.45 -3.48
C SER A 50 -4.48 1.05 -3.14
N ALA A 51 -3.60 0.13 -2.72
CA ALA A 51 -3.99 -1.19 -2.25
C ALA A 51 -4.79 -1.11 -0.92
N GLU A 52 -4.41 -0.25 0.02
CA GLU A 52 -5.17 0.00 1.25
C GLU A 52 -6.56 0.58 0.94
N ALA A 53 -6.65 1.52 -0.01
CA ALA A 53 -7.91 2.10 -0.45
C ALA A 53 -8.80 1.06 -1.14
N ALA A 54 -8.24 0.22 -2.00
CA ALA A 54 -8.96 -0.87 -2.66
C ALA A 54 -9.50 -1.89 -1.64
N LEU A 55 -8.69 -2.28 -0.64
CA LEU A 55 -9.12 -3.17 0.44
C LEU A 55 -10.24 -2.55 1.28
N LYS A 56 -10.17 -1.24 1.55
CA LYS A 56 -11.24 -0.53 2.26
C LYS A 56 -12.54 -0.52 1.45
N GLY A 57 -12.47 -0.16 0.16
CA GLY A 57 -13.61 -0.17 -0.74
C GLY A 57 -14.24 -1.56 -0.88
N ALA A 58 -13.40 -2.59 -1.01
CA ALA A 58 -13.87 -3.98 -1.03
C ALA A 58 -14.60 -4.34 0.28
N GLY A 59 -14.12 -3.90 1.44
CA GLY A 59 -14.76 -4.13 2.74
C GLY A 59 -16.12 -3.44 2.87
N GLU A 60 -16.26 -2.22 2.36
CA GLU A 60 -17.53 -1.49 2.34
C GLU A 60 -18.56 -2.16 1.43
N ILE A 61 -18.16 -2.59 0.22
CA ILE A 61 -19.02 -3.35 -0.70
C ILE A 61 -19.50 -4.64 -0.04
N LEU A 62 -18.59 -5.37 0.62
CA LEU A 62 -18.92 -6.64 1.24
C LEU A 62 -19.89 -6.47 2.43
N SER A 63 -19.68 -5.42 3.23
CA SER A 63 -20.58 -5.09 4.35
C SER A 63 -21.97 -4.70 3.85
N GLY A 64 -22.03 -3.90 2.77
CA GLY A 64 -23.28 -3.56 2.09
C GLY A 64 -23.99 -4.78 1.54
N ALA A 65 -23.25 -5.69 0.89
CA ALA A 65 -23.78 -6.94 0.36
C ALA A 65 -24.34 -7.85 1.46
N GLU A 66 -23.66 -7.97 2.61
CA GLU A 66 -24.13 -8.74 3.78
C GLU A 66 -25.45 -8.16 4.32
N GLN A 67 -25.54 -6.84 4.45
CA GLN A 67 -26.74 -6.16 4.92
C GLN A 67 -27.90 -6.34 3.94
N SER A 68 -27.67 -6.13 2.64
CA SER A 68 -28.69 -6.33 1.59
C SER A 68 -29.18 -7.77 1.55
N ALA A 69 -28.28 -8.75 1.63
CA ALA A 69 -28.63 -10.16 1.66
C ALA A 69 -29.48 -10.51 2.90
N SER A 70 -29.11 -9.98 4.07
CA SER A 70 -29.86 -10.18 5.31
C SER A 70 -31.29 -9.63 5.19
N SER A 71 -31.45 -8.39 4.71
CA SER A 71 -32.76 -7.79 4.48
C SER A 71 -33.60 -8.57 3.45
N ALA A 72 -32.97 -9.04 2.36
CA ALA A 72 -33.65 -9.85 1.35
C ALA A 72 -34.15 -11.19 1.92
N SER A 73 -33.34 -11.87 2.74
CA SER A 73 -33.73 -13.12 3.39
C SER A 73 -34.91 -12.95 4.36
N GLN A 74 -34.96 -11.83 5.09
CA GLN A 74 -36.08 -11.48 5.96
C GLN A 74 -37.35 -11.23 5.14
N GLY A 75 -37.26 -10.39 4.10
CA GLY A 75 -38.39 -10.11 3.23
C GLY A 75 -38.95 -11.36 2.54
N LEU A 76 -38.08 -12.27 2.07
CA LEU A 76 -38.53 -13.54 1.51
C LEU A 76 -39.23 -14.43 2.55
N SER A 77 -38.75 -14.43 3.80
CA SER A 77 -39.35 -15.22 4.87
C SER A 77 -40.73 -14.68 5.26
N GLU A 78 -40.91 -13.35 5.29
CA GLU A 78 -42.21 -12.71 5.52
C GLU A 78 -43.21 -13.02 4.41
N VAL A 79 -42.80 -12.89 3.15
CA VAL A 79 -43.66 -13.21 2.00
C VAL A 79 -43.99 -14.70 1.98
N SER A 80 -43.02 -15.57 2.28
CA SER A 80 -43.24 -17.01 2.40
C SER A 80 -44.28 -17.33 3.47
N PHE A 81 -44.18 -16.71 4.65
CA PHE A 81 -45.15 -16.88 5.73
C PHE A 81 -46.54 -16.41 5.32
N ALA A 82 -46.64 -15.25 4.67
CA ALA A 82 -47.91 -14.73 4.16
C ALA A 82 -48.55 -15.67 3.11
N LEU A 83 -47.75 -16.20 2.18
CA LEU A 83 -48.24 -17.17 1.19
C LEU A 83 -48.69 -18.49 1.83
N SER A 84 -47.95 -18.98 2.83
CA SER A 84 -48.35 -20.17 3.60
C SER A 84 -49.67 -19.95 4.34
N ALA A 85 -49.86 -18.78 4.97
CA ALA A 85 -51.12 -18.42 5.61
C ALA A 85 -52.28 -18.32 4.60
N TYR A 86 -52.03 -17.70 3.43
CA TYR A 86 -53.02 -17.57 2.37
C TYR A 86 -53.38 -18.93 1.76
N SER A 87 -52.40 -19.81 1.58
CA SER A 87 -52.60 -21.21 1.18
C SER A 87 -53.53 -21.94 2.16
N GLY A 88 -53.27 -21.84 3.47
CA GLY A 88 -54.12 -22.44 4.49
C GLY A 88 -55.56 -21.88 4.49
N SER A 89 -55.71 -20.56 4.40
CA SER A 89 -57.02 -19.91 4.34
C SER A 89 -57.81 -20.31 3.09
N THR A 90 -57.18 -20.28 1.91
CA THR A 90 -57.82 -20.67 0.64
C THR A 90 -58.16 -22.15 0.60
N GLY A 91 -57.31 -23.01 1.19
CA GLY A 91 -57.59 -24.44 1.36
C GLY A 91 -58.82 -24.68 2.24
N SER A 92 -58.90 -24.00 3.39
CA SER A 92 -60.06 -24.07 4.29
C SER A 92 -61.35 -23.56 3.61
N MET A 93 -61.26 -22.51 2.79
CA MET A 93 -62.39 -22.02 2.00
C MET A 93 -62.82 -23.04 0.94
N ALA A 94 -61.87 -23.68 0.26
CA ALA A 94 -62.14 -24.76 -0.69
C ALA A 94 -62.89 -25.92 -0.02
N ASP A 95 -62.43 -26.33 1.16
CA ASP A 95 -63.04 -27.43 1.91
C ASP A 95 -64.45 -27.08 2.42
N SER A 96 -64.64 -25.84 2.87
CA SER A 96 -65.96 -25.32 3.27
C SER A 96 -66.91 -25.27 2.07
N LEU A 97 -66.45 -24.78 0.92
CA LEU A 97 -67.24 -24.69 -0.29
C LEU A 97 -67.59 -26.07 -0.85
N SER A 98 -66.65 -27.01 -0.81
CA SER A 98 -66.87 -28.41 -1.16
C SER A 98 -67.91 -29.07 -0.24
N SER A 99 -67.90 -28.72 1.05
CA SER A 99 -68.89 -29.22 2.01
C SER A 99 -70.29 -28.66 1.72
N VAL A 100 -70.41 -27.37 1.41
CA VAL A 100 -71.69 -26.76 0.99
C VAL A 100 -72.20 -27.35 -0.33
N ALA A 101 -71.29 -27.59 -1.29
CA ALA A 101 -71.60 -28.25 -2.55
C ALA A 101 -72.06 -29.71 -2.40
N ALA A 102 -71.92 -30.32 -1.23
CA ALA A 102 -72.44 -31.66 -0.96
C ALA A 102 -73.89 -31.65 -0.40
N ILE A 103 -74.43 -30.48 -0.04
CA ILE A 103 -75.73 -30.34 0.64
C ILE A 103 -76.83 -29.98 -0.39
N PRO A 104 -77.96 -30.71 -0.46
CA PRO A 104 -79.09 -30.34 -1.33
C PRO A 104 -79.71 -28.99 -0.93
N PRO A 105 -80.20 -28.16 -1.89
CA PRO A 105 -80.34 -28.41 -3.33
C PRO A 105 -79.06 -28.15 -4.15
N PHE A 106 -77.98 -27.69 -3.52
CA PHE A 106 -76.74 -27.27 -4.20
C PHE A 106 -75.86 -28.44 -4.66
N SER A 107 -76.17 -29.67 -4.24
CA SER A 107 -75.48 -30.90 -4.62
C SER A 107 -75.48 -31.22 -6.12
N LEU A 108 -76.31 -30.54 -6.90
CA LEU A 108 -76.36 -30.64 -8.36
C LEU A 108 -75.66 -29.47 -9.07
N ASP A 109 -75.21 -28.44 -8.32
CA ASP A 109 -74.56 -27.27 -8.89
C ASP A 109 -73.07 -27.50 -9.12
N SER A 110 -72.75 -27.91 -10.36
CA SER A 110 -71.38 -28.11 -10.84
C SER A 110 -70.47 -26.88 -10.69
N ARG A 111 -71.03 -25.66 -10.63
CA ARG A 111 -70.24 -24.43 -10.50
C ARG A 111 -69.62 -24.33 -9.12
N LEU A 112 -70.33 -24.78 -8.08
CA LEU A 112 -69.86 -24.72 -6.70
C LEU A 112 -68.70 -25.70 -6.45
N SER A 113 -68.84 -26.93 -6.96
CA SER A 113 -67.77 -27.93 -6.95
C SER A 113 -66.55 -27.48 -7.77
N SER A 114 -66.76 -26.90 -8.96
CA SER A 114 -65.67 -26.36 -9.77
C SER A 114 -64.95 -25.20 -9.08
N ALA A 115 -65.68 -24.30 -8.42
CA ALA A 115 -65.09 -23.21 -7.64
C ALA A 115 -64.26 -23.73 -6.45
N ALA A 116 -64.74 -24.75 -5.74
CA ALA A 116 -63.98 -25.41 -4.67
C ALA A 116 -62.69 -26.04 -5.20
N GLY A 117 -62.76 -26.71 -6.35
CA GLY A 117 -61.58 -27.27 -7.02
C GLY A 117 -60.54 -26.20 -7.38
N LYS A 118 -60.97 -25.08 -7.97
CA LYS A 118 -60.07 -23.95 -8.30
C LYS A 118 -59.45 -23.30 -7.07
N LEU A 119 -60.18 -23.19 -5.96
CA LEU A 119 -59.65 -22.70 -4.68
C LEU A 119 -58.59 -23.66 -4.11
N LYS A 120 -58.82 -24.97 -4.22
CA LYS A 120 -57.84 -26.00 -3.80
C LYS A 120 -56.57 -25.93 -4.63
N GLU A 121 -56.69 -25.75 -5.94
CA GLU A 121 -55.57 -25.55 -6.86
C GLU A 121 -54.78 -24.28 -6.53
N ALA A 122 -55.47 -23.16 -6.32
CA ALA A 122 -54.84 -21.90 -5.90
C ALA A 122 -54.09 -22.04 -4.56
N SER A 123 -54.68 -22.72 -3.57
CA SER A 123 -54.02 -23.05 -2.30
C SER A 123 -52.73 -23.83 -2.51
N GLY A 124 -52.73 -24.82 -3.41
CA GLY A 124 -51.54 -25.59 -3.80
C GLY A 124 -50.45 -24.72 -4.44
N HIS A 125 -50.84 -23.78 -5.31
CA HIS A 125 -49.90 -22.82 -5.89
C HIS A 125 -49.27 -21.91 -4.85
N PHE A 126 -50.05 -21.37 -3.91
CA PHE A 126 -49.52 -20.55 -2.82
C PHE A 126 -48.55 -21.32 -1.92
N ALA A 127 -48.85 -22.58 -1.59
CA ALA A 127 -47.93 -23.45 -0.83
C ALA A 127 -46.62 -23.69 -1.58
N SER A 128 -46.70 -23.99 -2.88
CA SER A 128 -45.52 -24.23 -3.73
C SER A 128 -44.65 -22.98 -3.85
N ALA A 129 -45.27 -21.81 -4.00
CA ALA A 129 -44.56 -20.55 -4.05
C ALA A 129 -43.90 -20.19 -2.70
N SER A 130 -44.57 -20.42 -1.56
CA SER A 130 -43.94 -20.28 -0.23
C SER A 130 -42.72 -21.19 -0.06
N SER A 131 -42.83 -22.47 -0.45
CA SER A 131 -41.69 -23.41 -0.42
C SER A 131 -40.52 -22.92 -1.27
N SER A 132 -40.80 -22.41 -2.47
CA SER A 132 -39.79 -21.84 -3.36
C SER A 132 -39.09 -20.62 -2.75
N LEU A 133 -39.84 -19.74 -2.08
CA LEU A 133 -39.28 -18.59 -1.38
C LEU A 133 -38.39 -19.00 -0.20
N ASN A 134 -38.76 -20.03 0.56
CA ASN A 134 -37.91 -20.57 1.64
C ASN A 134 -36.58 -21.13 1.11
N ASN A 135 -36.60 -21.82 -0.03
CA ASN A 135 -35.38 -22.31 -0.68
C ASN A 135 -34.49 -21.15 -1.14
N SER A 136 -35.08 -20.09 -1.71
CA SER A 136 -34.35 -18.87 -2.07
C SER A 136 -33.75 -18.18 -0.84
N SER A 137 -34.52 -18.06 0.26
CA SER A 137 -34.03 -17.49 1.52
C SER A 137 -32.83 -18.27 2.07
N SER A 138 -32.90 -19.61 2.06
CA SER A 138 -31.80 -20.48 2.48
C SER A 138 -30.55 -20.31 1.61
N SER A 139 -30.74 -20.15 0.30
CA SER A 139 -29.64 -19.89 -0.64
C SER A 139 -28.97 -18.54 -0.38
N ILE A 140 -29.75 -17.51 -0.04
CA ILE A 140 -29.22 -16.20 0.36
C ILE A 140 -28.40 -16.32 1.64
N LEU A 141 -28.87 -17.06 2.64
CA LEU A 141 -28.11 -17.26 3.90
C LEU A 141 -26.75 -17.93 3.64
N ASN A 142 -26.69 -18.92 2.74
CA ASN A 142 -25.43 -19.55 2.33
C ASN A 142 -24.50 -18.55 1.62
N ALA A 143 -25.04 -17.70 0.75
CA ALA A 143 -24.28 -16.63 0.11
C ALA A 143 -23.75 -15.61 1.14
N THR A 144 -24.56 -15.23 2.13
CA THR A 144 -24.13 -14.38 3.26
C THR A 144 -22.99 -15.03 4.06
N GLY A 145 -23.05 -16.33 4.31
CA GLY A 145 -21.96 -17.07 4.95
C GLY A 145 -20.66 -17.01 4.13
N SER A 146 -20.78 -17.15 2.81
CA SER A 146 -19.64 -17.03 1.88
C SER A 146 -19.06 -15.61 1.86
N LEU A 147 -19.91 -14.58 1.87
CA LEU A 147 -19.48 -13.18 2.01
C LEU A 147 -18.71 -12.96 3.31
N ARG A 148 -19.18 -13.51 4.44
CA ARG A 148 -18.49 -13.40 5.73
C ARG A 148 -17.10 -14.05 5.70
N SER A 149 -16.96 -15.19 5.02
CA SER A 149 -15.66 -15.84 4.83
C SER A 149 -14.70 -14.95 4.03
N THR A 150 -15.18 -14.42 2.90
CA THR A 150 -14.43 -13.46 2.07
C THR A 150 -14.03 -12.22 2.87
N ALA A 151 -14.87 -11.75 3.80
CA ALA A 151 -14.58 -10.63 4.68
C ALA A 151 -13.39 -10.94 5.59
N GLY A 152 -13.37 -12.16 6.15
CA GLY A 152 -12.27 -12.65 6.96
C GLY A 152 -10.96 -12.70 6.18
N ASP A 153 -11.00 -13.19 4.95
CA ASP A 153 -9.80 -13.27 4.10
C ASP A 153 -9.31 -11.88 3.66
N LEU A 154 -10.23 -10.96 3.37
CA LEU A 154 -9.91 -9.56 3.12
C LEU A 154 -9.24 -8.90 4.34
N GLY A 155 -9.72 -9.21 5.55
CA GLY A 155 -9.13 -8.78 6.81
C GLY A 155 -7.68 -9.27 6.99
N LYS A 156 -7.42 -10.55 6.67
CA LYS A 156 -6.06 -11.12 6.68
C LYS A 156 -5.17 -10.43 5.66
N ALA A 157 -5.66 -10.19 4.44
CA ALA A 157 -4.91 -9.49 3.39
C ALA A 157 -4.53 -8.07 3.83
N LYS A 158 -5.46 -7.33 4.44
CA LYS A 158 -5.19 -6.01 5.03
C LYS A 158 -4.13 -6.07 6.13
N GLY A 159 -4.21 -7.05 7.02
CA GLY A 159 -3.20 -7.26 8.06
C GLY A 159 -1.81 -7.53 7.47
N SER A 160 -1.73 -8.40 6.47
CA SER A 160 -0.48 -8.71 5.77
C SER A 160 0.10 -7.49 5.05
N LEU A 161 -0.74 -6.70 4.37
CA LEU A 161 -0.30 -5.48 3.69
C LEU A 161 0.25 -4.45 4.70
N GLY A 162 -0.43 -4.26 5.84
CA GLY A 162 0.04 -3.39 6.90
C GLY A 162 1.39 -3.82 7.48
N GLN A 163 1.59 -5.12 7.69
CA GLN A 163 2.90 -5.66 8.11
C GLN A 163 3.98 -5.44 7.07
N ALA A 164 3.71 -5.72 5.79
CA ALA A 164 4.65 -5.49 4.70
C ALA A 164 5.07 -4.02 4.60
N LYS A 165 4.12 -3.08 4.74
CA LYS A 165 4.37 -1.63 4.79
C LYS A 165 5.29 -1.25 5.95
N ALA A 166 5.03 -1.79 7.14
CA ALA A 166 5.85 -1.52 8.32
C ALA A 166 7.29 -2.04 8.13
N LEU A 167 7.45 -3.27 7.62
CA LEU A 167 8.75 -3.86 7.33
C LEU A 167 9.51 -3.07 6.26
N PHE A 168 8.82 -2.64 5.21
CA PHE A 168 9.41 -1.80 4.16
C PHE A 168 9.95 -0.47 4.71
N LYS A 169 9.15 0.21 5.55
CA LYS A 169 9.55 1.46 6.19
C LYS A 169 10.71 1.28 7.16
N ASP A 170 10.70 0.20 7.94
CA ASP A 170 11.80 -0.15 8.83
C ASP A 170 13.10 -0.44 8.05
N ALA A 171 13.01 -1.20 6.97
CA ALA A 171 14.13 -1.50 6.09
C ALA A 171 14.72 -0.22 5.45
N LEU A 172 13.88 0.68 4.94
CA LEU A 172 14.32 1.99 4.42
C LEU A 172 15.02 2.82 5.50
N SER A 173 14.48 2.84 6.72
CA SER A 173 15.07 3.59 7.84
C SER A 173 16.44 3.06 8.22
N LYS A 174 16.59 1.72 8.31
CA LYS A 174 17.87 1.06 8.57
C LYS A 174 18.89 1.32 7.46
N LEU A 175 18.44 1.24 6.21
CA LEU A 175 19.27 1.51 5.03
C LEU A 175 19.80 2.96 5.07
N HIS A 176 18.94 3.91 5.42
CA HIS A 176 19.30 5.31 5.58
C HIS A 176 20.33 5.51 6.70
N LEU A 177 20.13 4.85 7.85
CA LEU A 177 21.04 4.93 8.99
C LEU A 177 22.44 4.38 8.64
N VAL A 178 22.48 3.23 7.94
CA VAL A 178 23.73 2.63 7.46
C VAL A 178 24.44 3.55 6.46
N ALA A 179 23.71 4.18 5.55
CA ALA A 179 24.29 5.12 4.60
C ALA A 179 24.86 6.37 5.27
N ILE A 180 24.17 6.94 6.26
CA ILE A 180 24.69 8.05 7.07
C ILE A 180 25.95 7.60 7.83
N ALA A 181 25.94 6.43 8.46
CA ALA A 181 27.09 5.92 9.21
C ALA A 181 28.32 5.73 8.32
N ILE A 182 28.15 5.17 7.11
CA ILE A 182 29.22 5.03 6.13
C ILE A 182 29.71 6.41 5.66
N ALA A 183 28.80 7.33 5.34
CA ALA A 183 29.16 8.68 4.91
C ALA A 183 29.95 9.44 5.99
N LEU A 184 29.55 9.34 7.26
CA LEU A 184 30.28 9.92 8.40
C LEU A 184 31.65 9.27 8.58
N ALA A 185 31.75 7.94 8.53
CA ALA A 185 33.03 7.24 8.65
C ALA A 185 34.01 7.66 7.55
N LEU A 186 33.55 7.74 6.30
CA LEU A 186 34.35 8.22 5.18
C LEU A 186 34.73 9.69 5.33
N ALA A 187 33.80 10.56 5.74
CA ALA A 187 34.08 11.97 5.98
C ALA A 187 35.16 12.18 7.07
N LEU A 188 35.12 11.39 8.14
CA LEU A 188 36.15 11.43 9.19
C LEU A 188 37.51 10.95 8.68
N LEU A 189 37.53 9.89 7.87
CA LEU A 189 38.75 9.37 7.26
C LEU A 189 39.39 10.43 6.34
N PHE A 190 38.62 10.99 5.41
CA PHE A 190 39.10 12.03 4.51
C PHE A 190 39.50 13.32 5.24
N SER A 191 38.77 13.71 6.29
CA SER A 191 39.16 14.86 7.14
C SER A 191 40.51 14.64 7.82
N SER A 192 40.74 13.43 8.38
CA SER A 192 42.01 13.08 9.01
C SER A 192 43.19 13.12 8.02
N VAL A 193 43.02 12.54 6.83
CA VAL A 193 44.04 12.57 5.76
C VAL A 193 44.30 13.99 5.28
N PHE A 194 43.26 14.80 5.14
CA PHE A 194 43.37 16.20 4.76
C PHE A 194 44.14 17.02 5.81
N SER A 195 43.78 16.91 7.09
CA SER A 195 44.48 17.61 8.19
C SER A 195 45.95 17.20 8.31
N LEU A 196 46.26 15.92 8.10
CA LEU A 196 47.64 15.42 8.11
C LEU A 196 48.43 16.00 6.93
N SER A 197 47.85 15.99 5.74
CA SER A 197 48.47 16.54 4.52
C SER A 197 48.68 18.05 4.62
N LEU A 198 47.72 18.78 5.19
CA LEU A 198 47.81 20.22 5.42
C LEU A 198 48.87 20.57 6.47
N SER A 199 48.99 19.77 7.54
CA SER A 199 50.05 19.95 8.56
C SER A 199 51.45 19.76 8.00
N ILE A 200 51.62 18.90 6.99
CA ILE A 200 52.91 18.72 6.29
C ILE A 200 53.19 19.89 5.33
N LEU A 201 52.13 20.48 4.74
CA LEU A 201 52.23 21.55 3.75
C LEU A 201 52.51 22.93 4.37
N LEU A 202 51.87 23.27 5.49
CA LEU A 202 51.97 24.59 6.14
C LEU A 202 53.42 25.03 6.46
N PRO A 203 54.30 24.17 7.03
CA PRO A 203 55.69 24.53 7.33
C PRO A 203 56.54 24.84 6.09
N HIS A 204 56.16 24.34 4.91
CA HIS A 204 56.89 24.51 3.65
C HIS A 204 56.35 25.67 2.78
N TYR A 205 55.21 26.23 3.14
CA TYR A 205 54.53 27.30 2.38
C TYR A 205 55.26 28.66 2.31
N PRO A 206 56.05 29.15 3.32
CA PRO A 206 56.56 30.52 3.27
C PRO A 206 57.66 30.77 2.22
N ARG A 207 58.14 29.76 1.48
CA ARG A 207 59.20 29.94 0.47
C ARG A 207 58.74 30.07 -0.98
N LEU A 208 57.47 29.79 -1.29
CA LEU A 208 56.94 29.95 -2.64
C LEU A 208 56.64 31.42 -3.02
N PHE A 209 56.55 32.32 -2.03
CA PHE A 209 56.32 33.76 -2.25
C PHE A 209 57.55 34.65 -2.01
N SER A 210 58.74 34.07 -1.74
CA SER A 210 59.96 34.84 -1.43
C SER A 210 61.00 34.91 -2.56
N LYS A 211 60.65 34.54 -3.80
CA LYS A 211 61.62 34.49 -4.89
C LYS A 211 61.28 35.43 -6.06
N GLU A 212 61.24 36.74 -5.80
CA GLU A 212 61.45 37.75 -6.86
C GLU A 212 61.76 39.16 -6.30
N LYS A 213 62.90 39.34 -5.61
CA LYS A 213 63.51 40.67 -5.40
C LYS A 213 65.01 40.50 -5.21
N LYS A 214 65.74 40.48 -6.32
CA LYS A 214 67.20 40.61 -6.53
C LYS A 214 67.36 40.15 -7.99
N ASP A 215 67.39 41.06 -8.96
CA ASP A 215 68.59 41.81 -9.32
C ASP A 215 68.26 43.18 -9.95
N GLU A 216 68.01 44.19 -9.11
CA GLU A 216 68.27 45.59 -9.43
C GLU A 216 69.28 46.05 -8.37
N ASP A 217 70.57 46.08 -8.70
CA ASP A 217 71.50 47.20 -8.46
C ASP A 217 72.95 46.70 -8.54
N GLY A 218 73.80 47.44 -9.25
CA GLY A 218 75.25 47.35 -9.07
C GLY A 218 76.08 46.88 -10.26
N LYS A 219 76.28 47.77 -11.24
CA LYS A 219 77.65 48.18 -11.63
C LYS A 219 77.67 49.44 -12.50
N LYS A 220 77.94 50.57 -11.85
CA LYS A 220 78.49 51.78 -12.48
C LYS A 220 79.97 51.57 -12.83
N LYS A 221 80.35 51.96 -14.07
CA LYS A 221 81.51 52.73 -14.60
C LYS A 221 82.84 52.82 -13.80
N PRO A 222 84.02 53.03 -14.46
CA PRO A 222 84.37 54.26 -15.22
C PRO A 222 85.23 54.05 -16.50
N GLU A 223 85.19 54.99 -17.47
CA GLU A 223 86.30 55.87 -18.00
C GLU A 223 87.40 55.10 -18.77
N GLU A 224 87.96 55.52 -19.91
CA GLU A 224 88.55 56.83 -20.25
C GLU A 224 88.88 56.88 -21.77
N ASN A 225 89.26 58.07 -22.23
CA ASN A 225 89.48 58.61 -23.60
C ASN A 225 90.51 57.90 -24.49
N ASP A 226 90.27 57.91 -25.81
CA ASP A 226 90.96 58.76 -26.81
C ASP A 226 90.21 58.75 -28.15
#